data_AF-A0A101J779-F1
#
_entry.id   AF-A0A101J779-F1
#
_cell.length_a   1.000
_cell.length_b   1.000
_cell.length_c   1.000
_cell.angle_alpha   90.00
_cell.angle_beta   90.00
_cell.angle_gamma   90.00
#
_symmetry.space_group_name_H-M   'P 1'
#
loop_
_entity.id
_entity.type
_entity.pdbx_description
1 polymer ?
#
loop_
_entity_poly.entity_id
_entity_poly.type
_entity_poly.pdbx_seq_one_letter_code
_entity_poly.pdbx_strand_id
1 'polypeptide(L)'
;MPQNSARGVPARADGWRPQDPVLNNLIHKCIEDAQRRKSETGSMTAFFGGGIVLTVLGVILAVGTGSPLLALIVAVLLAGAGLFYAGISTPTPPADPMRVLDVMGGPGNLPAGYLVYAPAWRAGLTELLARVTDRELSVAVRLCREHPGSVADLIRLVLAAEKHAHDHAFGHTVTEADVFRVAQRATTEWARISPTTMLAA
;
A
#
# COMPACT_ATOMS: atom_id res chain seq x y z
N MET A 1 18.83 -6.70 8.11
CA MET A 1 18.08 -5.41 8.05
C MET A 1 16.66 -5.70 8.48
N PRO A 2 16.25 -5.34 9.69
CA PRO A 2 14.96 -5.75 10.22
C PRO A 2 13.82 -4.96 9.57
N GLN A 3 12.71 -5.67 9.40
CA GLN A 3 11.43 -5.25 8.83
C GLN A 3 10.90 -3.99 9.51
N ASN A 4 10.76 -2.90 8.76
CA ASN A 4 10.07 -1.68 9.19
C ASN A 4 8.54 -1.80 8.94
N SER A 5 7.97 -2.99 9.19
CA SER A 5 6.58 -3.35 8.82
C SER A 5 5.54 -2.94 9.87
N ALA A 6 5.94 -2.28 10.96
CA ALA A 6 5.05 -1.91 12.06
C ALA A 6 4.88 -0.39 12.21
N ARG A 7 5.19 0.40 11.18
CA ARG A 7 4.93 1.85 11.24
C ARG A 7 3.42 2.08 11.11
N GLY A 8 2.80 2.45 12.24
CA GLY A 8 1.38 2.78 12.31
C GLY A 8 1.05 4.06 11.53
N VAL A 9 -0.23 4.25 11.23
CA VAL A 9 -0.73 5.46 10.54
C VAL A 9 -0.41 6.68 11.39
N PRO A 10 0.34 7.67 10.89
CA PRO A 10 0.63 8.87 11.64
C PRO A 10 -0.66 9.66 11.83
N ALA A 11 -0.93 10.00 13.08
CA ALA A 11 -2.02 10.88 13.44
C ALA A 11 -1.47 12.30 13.62
N ARG A 12 -2.20 13.29 13.10
CA ARG A 12 -1.90 14.68 13.39
C ARG A 12 -2.40 15.05 14.78
N ALA A 13 -1.69 15.95 15.46
CA ALA A 13 -1.98 16.33 16.85
C ALA A 13 -3.38 16.96 17.03
N ASP A 14 -3.92 17.57 16.00
CA ASP A 14 -5.25 18.18 15.96
C ASP A 14 -6.35 17.23 15.46
N GLY A 15 -6.02 15.97 15.16
CA GLY A 15 -6.97 14.97 14.67
C GLY A 15 -7.50 15.23 13.26
N TRP A 16 -6.94 16.20 12.52
CA TRP A 16 -7.42 16.53 11.19
C TRP A 16 -7.23 15.36 10.21
N ARG A 17 -8.20 15.17 9.32
CA ARG A 17 -8.20 14.16 8.25
C ARG A 17 -8.81 14.74 6.97
N PRO A 18 -8.37 14.29 5.78
CA PRO A 18 -9.01 14.66 4.53
C PRO A 18 -10.44 14.13 4.46
N GLN A 19 -11.37 14.95 3.97
CA GLN A 19 -12.81 14.64 3.88
C GLN A 19 -13.35 14.73 2.44
N ASP A 20 -12.58 14.30 1.43
CA ASP A 20 -13.10 14.25 0.06
C ASP A 20 -13.84 12.91 -0.19
N PRO A 21 -15.18 12.91 -0.32
CA PRO A 21 -15.94 11.67 -0.50
C PRO A 21 -15.64 10.99 -1.84
N VAL A 22 -15.29 11.74 -2.89
CA VAL A 22 -15.02 11.18 -4.22
C VAL A 22 -13.72 10.40 -4.16
N LEU A 23 -12.65 11.04 -3.67
CA LEU A 23 -11.35 10.41 -3.61
C LEU A 23 -11.32 9.26 -2.58
N ASN A 24 -12.03 9.40 -1.46
CA ASN A 24 -12.19 8.32 -0.48
C ASN A 24 -12.87 7.09 -1.10
N ASN A 25 -13.94 7.30 -1.89
CA ASN A 25 -14.62 6.20 -2.59
C ASN A 25 -13.72 5.56 -3.65
N LEU A 26 -12.93 6.34 -4.38
CA LEU A 26 -11.97 5.81 -5.35
C LEU A 26 -10.89 4.97 -4.68
N ILE A 27 -10.30 5.44 -3.57
CA ILE A 27 -9.32 4.68 -2.79
C ILE A 27 -9.95 3.37 -2.30
N HIS A 28 -11.16 3.43 -1.74
CA HIS A 28 -11.86 2.22 -1.28
C HIS A 28 -12.12 1.24 -2.43
N LYS A 29 -12.55 1.72 -3.59
CA LYS A 29 -12.78 0.88 -4.77
C LYS A 29 -11.49 0.27 -5.31
N CYS A 30 -10.39 1.02 -5.35
CA CYS A 30 -9.09 0.47 -5.75
C CYS A 30 -8.60 -0.61 -4.78
N ILE A 31 -8.79 -0.42 -3.48
CA ILE A 31 -8.48 -1.44 -2.47
C ILE A 31 -9.36 -2.67 -2.67
N GLU A 32 -10.67 -2.49 -2.88
CA GLU A 32 -11.62 -3.58 -3.12
C GLU A 32 -11.30 -4.34 -4.42
N ASP A 33 -11.01 -3.65 -5.52
CA ASP A 33 -10.63 -4.26 -6.79
C ASP A 33 -9.30 -5.02 -6.67
N ALA A 34 -8.33 -4.51 -5.92
CA ALA A 34 -7.08 -5.22 -5.64
C ALA A 34 -7.33 -6.49 -4.80
N GLN A 35 -8.22 -6.42 -3.81
CA GLN A 35 -8.64 -7.59 -3.03
C GLN A 35 -9.44 -8.59 -3.87
N ARG A 36 -10.25 -8.12 -4.82
CA ARG A 36 -11.02 -8.98 -5.72
C ARG A 36 -10.11 -9.71 -6.70
N ARG A 37 -9.17 -9.02 -7.34
CA ARG A 37 -8.14 -9.62 -8.21
C ARG A 37 -7.30 -10.67 -7.49
N LYS A 38 -7.05 -10.49 -6.18
CA LYS A 38 -6.38 -11.46 -5.31
C LYS A 38 -7.17 -12.77 -5.20
N SER A 39 -8.49 -12.68 -5.03
CA SER A 39 -9.37 -13.86 -4.95
C SER A 39 -9.42 -14.67 -6.25
N GLU A 40 -9.42 -13.97 -7.39
CA GLU A 40 -9.48 -14.59 -8.72
C GLU A 40 -8.14 -15.23 -9.11
N THR A 41 -7.01 -14.58 -8.80
CA THR A 41 -5.66 -15.09 -9.15
C THR A 41 -5.24 -16.29 -8.30
N GLY A 42 -5.57 -16.27 -7.00
CA GLY A 42 -5.33 -17.42 -6.11
C GLY A 42 -6.15 -18.66 -6.51
N SER A 43 -7.35 -18.45 -7.07
CA SER A 43 -8.17 -19.53 -7.61
C SER A 43 -7.55 -20.17 -8.85
N MET A 44 -6.98 -19.39 -9.79
CA MET A 44 -6.48 -19.92 -11.06
C MET A 44 -5.25 -20.81 -10.89
N THR A 45 -4.24 -20.38 -10.14
CA THR A 45 -2.99 -21.16 -9.97
C THR A 45 -3.20 -22.45 -9.19
N ALA A 46 -4.07 -22.41 -8.16
CA ALA A 46 -4.47 -23.61 -7.43
C ALA A 46 -5.24 -24.61 -8.31
N PHE A 47 -6.07 -24.11 -9.23
CA PHE A 47 -6.84 -24.96 -10.15
C PHE A 47 -5.95 -25.68 -11.17
N PHE A 48 -5.00 -24.99 -11.78
CA PHE A 48 -4.08 -25.60 -12.75
C PHE A 48 -3.07 -26.57 -12.10
N GLY A 49 -2.50 -26.20 -10.96
CA GLY A 49 -1.55 -27.07 -10.24
C GLY A 49 -2.22 -28.32 -9.66
N GLY A 50 -3.38 -28.16 -9.02
CA GLY A 50 -4.14 -29.29 -8.47
C GLY A 50 -4.70 -30.21 -9.56
N GLY A 51 -5.18 -29.63 -10.67
CA GLY A 51 -5.69 -30.38 -11.81
C GLY A 51 -4.67 -31.36 -12.37
N ILE A 52 -3.44 -30.92 -12.64
CA ILE A 52 -2.37 -31.75 -13.23
C ILE A 52 -1.99 -32.92 -12.31
N VAL A 53 -1.89 -32.68 -11.00
CA VAL A 53 -1.54 -33.73 -10.02
C VAL A 53 -2.64 -34.80 -9.95
N LEU A 54 -3.91 -34.39 -9.98
CA LEU A 54 -5.05 -35.31 -10.00
C LEU A 54 -5.12 -36.14 -11.28
N THR A 55 -4.80 -35.56 -12.45
CA THR A 55 -4.77 -36.32 -13.71
C THR A 55 -3.67 -37.37 -13.69
N VAL A 56 -2.46 -37.01 -13.24
CA VAL A 56 -1.33 -37.95 -13.15
C VAL A 56 -1.65 -39.08 -12.17
N LEU A 57 -2.20 -38.76 -11.00
CA LEU A 57 -2.58 -39.76 -10.01
C LEU A 57 -3.72 -40.67 -10.51
N GLY A 58 -4.70 -40.12 -11.22
CA GLY A 58 -5.80 -40.88 -11.82
C GLY A 58 -5.31 -41.88 -12.86
N VAL A 59 -4.34 -41.52 -13.69
CA VAL A 59 -3.73 -42.42 -14.69
C VAL A 59 -2.96 -43.54 -14.00
N ILE A 60 -2.17 -43.25 -12.96
CA ILE A 60 -1.41 -44.25 -12.20
C ILE A 60 -2.36 -45.26 -11.54
N LEU A 61 -3.45 -44.78 -10.93
CA LEU A 61 -4.46 -45.64 -10.29
C LEU A 61 -5.25 -46.48 -11.31
N ALA A 62 -5.59 -45.92 -12.47
CA ALA A 62 -6.31 -46.64 -13.51
C ALA A 62 -5.47 -47.79 -14.09
N VAL A 63 -4.17 -47.56 -14.31
CA VAL A 63 -3.24 -48.59 -14.78
C VAL A 63 -2.97 -49.65 -13.70
N GLY A 64 -2.83 -49.24 -12.44
CA GLY A 64 -2.51 -50.16 -11.34
C GLY A 64 -3.68 -51.02 -10.87
N THR A 65 -4.92 -50.51 -10.92
CA THR A 65 -6.10 -51.23 -10.39
C THR A 65 -6.90 -51.96 -11.46
N GLY A 66 -6.64 -51.69 -12.75
CA GLY A 66 -7.41 -52.26 -13.87
C GLY A 66 -8.88 -51.83 -13.91
N SER A 67 -9.30 -50.91 -13.03
CA SER A 67 -10.69 -50.48 -12.89
C SER A 67 -10.78 -48.94 -13.01
N PRO A 68 -11.19 -48.42 -14.19
CA PRO A 68 -11.20 -46.98 -14.43
C PRO A 68 -12.20 -46.23 -13.53
N LEU A 69 -13.26 -46.92 -13.09
CA LEU A 69 -14.33 -46.35 -12.28
C LEU A 69 -13.87 -46.03 -10.84
N LEU A 70 -13.00 -46.87 -10.28
CA LEU A 70 -12.46 -46.71 -8.93
C LEU A 70 -11.43 -45.56 -8.90
N ALA A 71 -10.59 -45.47 -9.93
CA ALA A 71 -9.66 -44.35 -10.11
C ALA A 71 -10.39 -43.00 -10.18
N LEU A 72 -11.55 -42.95 -10.84
CA LEU A 72 -12.36 -41.73 -10.95
C LEU A 72 -12.95 -41.30 -9.59
N ILE A 73 -13.50 -42.24 -8.81
CA ILE A 73 -14.03 -41.94 -7.47
C ILE A 73 -12.93 -41.40 -6.55
N VAL A 74 -11.75 -42.03 -6.55
CA VAL A 74 -10.61 -41.59 -5.74
C VAL A 74 -10.13 -40.21 -6.18
N ALA A 75 -10.05 -39.94 -7.48
CA ALA A 75 -9.69 -38.63 -7.98
C ALA A 75 -10.70 -37.55 -7.58
N VAL A 76 -12.01 -37.82 -7.66
CA VAL A 76 -13.05 -36.87 -7.23
C VAL A 76 -13.00 -36.60 -5.72
N LEU A 77 -12.79 -37.64 -4.91
CA LEU A 77 -12.66 -37.49 -3.46
C LEU A 77 -11.41 -36.70 -3.07
N LEU A 78 -10.25 -37.00 -3.70
CA LEU A 78 -9.03 -36.22 -3.48
C LEU A 78 -9.18 -34.77 -3.96
N ALA A 79 -9.86 -34.56 -5.09
CA ALA A 79 -10.13 -33.21 -5.58
C ALA A 79 -11.00 -32.42 -4.61
N GLY A 80 -12.10 -33.02 -4.11
CA GLY A 80 -12.98 -32.38 -3.14
C GLY A 80 -12.29 -32.10 -1.81
N ALA A 81 -11.55 -33.08 -1.27
CA ALA A 81 -10.80 -32.91 -0.02
C ALA A 81 -9.66 -31.89 -0.18
N GLY A 82 -8.95 -31.91 -1.30
CA GLY A 82 -7.89 -30.96 -1.62
C GLY A 82 -8.41 -29.53 -1.78
N LEU A 83 -9.57 -29.36 -2.42
CA LEU A 83 -10.20 -28.05 -2.57
C LEU A 83 -10.68 -27.50 -1.22
N PHE A 84 -11.27 -28.37 -0.38
CA PHE A 84 -11.70 -27.99 0.97
C PHE A 84 -10.50 -27.60 1.83
N TYR A 85 -9.42 -28.38 1.80
CA TYR A 85 -8.19 -28.10 2.52
C TYR A 85 -7.50 -26.82 2.03
N ALA A 86 -7.46 -26.60 0.71
CA ALA A 86 -6.91 -25.38 0.14
C ALA A 86 -7.75 -24.15 0.52
N GLY A 87 -9.08 -24.27 0.56
CA GLY A 87 -9.98 -23.19 0.97
C GLY A 87 -9.77 -22.74 2.42
N ILE A 88 -9.39 -23.66 3.31
CA ILE A 88 -9.12 -23.35 4.73
C ILE A 88 -7.66 -23.02 5.03
N SER A 89 -6.71 -23.52 4.23
CA SER A 89 -5.27 -23.51 4.58
C SER A 89 -4.40 -22.63 3.71
N THR A 90 -4.89 -22.09 2.58
CA THR A 90 -4.04 -21.27 1.71
C THR A 90 -3.83 -19.87 2.31
N PRO A 91 -2.60 -19.52 2.73
CA PRO A 91 -2.30 -18.15 3.08
C PRO A 91 -2.48 -17.31 1.82
N THR A 92 -3.26 -16.25 1.93
CA THR A 92 -3.56 -15.39 0.79
C THR A 92 -2.25 -14.77 0.30
N PRO A 93 -1.85 -14.95 -0.98
CA PRO A 93 -0.61 -14.37 -1.47
C PRO A 93 -0.62 -12.84 -1.27
N PRO A 94 0.47 -12.25 -0.78
CA PRO A 94 0.50 -10.81 -0.52
C PRO A 94 0.28 -10.06 -1.83
N ALA A 95 -0.78 -9.25 -1.90
CA ALA A 95 -0.93 -8.31 -3.00
C ALA A 95 0.19 -7.29 -2.89
N ASP A 96 0.91 -7.02 -3.98
CA ASP A 96 1.93 -5.98 -4.00
C ASP A 96 1.26 -4.63 -3.69
N PRO A 97 1.46 -4.10 -2.47
CA PRO A 97 0.68 -2.96 -1.97
C PRO A 97 0.97 -1.69 -2.77
N MET A 98 2.13 -1.61 -3.44
CA MET A 98 2.48 -0.50 -4.33
C MET A 98 1.60 -0.44 -5.58
N ARG A 99 1.07 -1.58 -6.04
CA ARG A 99 0.23 -1.66 -7.25
C ARG A 99 -1.24 -1.33 -7.02
N VAL A 100 -1.67 -1.25 -5.77
CA VAL A 100 -3.08 -1.01 -5.41
C VAL A 100 -3.56 0.35 -5.91
N LEU A 101 -2.68 1.35 -5.92
CA LEU A 101 -3.00 2.72 -6.30
C LEU A 101 -2.43 3.12 -7.67
N ASP A 102 -1.93 2.18 -8.47
CA ASP A 102 -1.35 2.48 -9.80
C ASP A 102 -2.33 3.23 -10.72
N VAL A 103 -3.63 2.92 -10.61
CA VAL A 103 -4.70 3.58 -11.37
C VAL A 103 -4.76 5.09 -11.07
N MET A 104 -4.31 5.53 -9.89
CA MET A 104 -4.22 6.93 -9.48
C MET A 104 -2.81 7.51 -9.63
N GLY A 105 -1.89 6.82 -10.31
CA GLY A 105 -0.49 7.23 -10.44
C GLY A 105 0.40 6.79 -9.27
N GLY A 106 -0.08 5.87 -8.43
CA GLY A 106 0.63 5.29 -7.29
C GLY A 106 0.39 6.03 -5.96
N PRO A 107 0.85 5.46 -4.84
CA PRO A 107 0.63 6.02 -3.50
C PRO A 107 1.20 7.43 -3.32
N GLY A 108 2.26 7.78 -4.05
CA GLY A 108 2.91 9.09 -3.96
C GLY A 108 2.15 10.23 -4.63
N ASN A 109 1.25 9.93 -5.57
CA ASN A 109 0.48 10.93 -6.30
C ASN A 109 -0.80 11.38 -5.57
N LEU A 110 -1.11 10.74 -4.44
CA LEU A 110 -2.22 11.18 -3.59
C LEU A 110 -1.96 12.59 -3.07
N PRO A 111 -3.01 13.40 -2.82
CA PRO A 111 -2.84 14.71 -2.21
C PRO A 111 -2.15 14.60 -0.85
N ALA A 112 -1.30 15.55 -0.51
CA ALA A 112 -0.52 15.57 0.73
C ALA A 112 -1.33 15.23 1.99
N GLY A 113 -2.57 15.70 2.08
CA GLY A 113 -3.48 15.42 3.20
C GLY A 113 -3.78 13.93 3.43
N TYR A 114 -3.65 13.08 2.41
CA TYR A 114 -3.86 11.63 2.50
C TYR A 114 -2.73 10.90 3.22
N LEU A 115 -1.64 11.59 3.57
CA LEU A 115 -0.58 11.06 4.43
C LEU A 115 -1.10 10.63 5.81
N VAL A 116 -2.23 11.15 6.30
CA VAL A 116 -2.83 10.74 7.59
C VAL A 116 -4.04 9.81 7.41
N TYR A 117 -4.34 9.39 6.18
CA TYR A 117 -5.52 8.59 5.86
C TYR A 117 -5.21 7.09 5.95
N ALA A 118 -5.86 6.40 6.90
CA ALA A 118 -5.56 5.00 7.20
C ALA A 118 -5.75 4.03 6.02
N PRO A 119 -6.79 4.16 5.18
CA PRO A 119 -6.92 3.31 3.98
C PRO A 119 -5.80 3.52 2.96
N ALA A 120 -5.33 4.76 2.77
CA ALA A 120 -4.19 5.02 1.88
C ALA A 120 -2.88 4.40 2.41
N TRP A 121 -2.70 4.38 3.74
CA TRP A 121 -1.60 3.65 4.40
C TRP A 121 -1.58 2.17 4.07
N ARG A 122 -2.74 1.52 4.12
CA ARG A 122 -2.87 0.10 3.77
C ARG A 122 -2.71 -0.18 2.27
N ALA A 123 -2.79 0.85 1.45
CA ALA A 123 -2.78 0.76 -0.01
C ALA A 123 -1.41 1.14 -0.63
N GLY A 124 -0.31 1.07 0.13
CA GLY A 124 1.04 1.22 -0.43
C GLY A 124 1.85 2.41 0.07
N LEU A 125 1.27 3.31 0.89
CA LEU A 125 2.03 4.44 1.46
C LEU A 125 3.10 3.97 2.45
N THR A 126 2.89 2.87 3.17
CA THR A 126 3.90 2.26 4.06
C THR A 126 5.18 1.92 3.31
N GLU A 127 5.06 1.31 2.13
CA GLU A 127 6.16 0.87 1.30
C GLU A 127 6.86 2.05 0.62
N LEU A 128 6.08 3.04 0.16
CA LEU A 128 6.63 4.29 -0.39
C LEU A 128 7.50 5.03 0.64
N LEU A 129 7.05 5.08 1.90
CA LEU A 129 7.68 5.82 2.99
C LEU A 129 8.68 4.97 3.79
N ALA A 130 8.99 3.75 3.36
CA ALA A 130 9.87 2.83 4.08
C ALA A 130 11.29 3.40 4.31
N ARG A 131 11.74 4.32 3.45
CA ARG A 131 13.06 4.97 3.53
C ARG A 131 13.05 6.31 4.26
N VAL A 132 11.87 6.83 4.60
CA VAL A 132 11.69 8.13 5.26
C VAL A 132 11.85 7.94 6.77
N THR A 133 12.56 8.85 7.42
CA THR A 133 12.76 8.81 8.87
C THR A 133 11.50 9.24 9.63
N ASP A 134 11.35 8.83 10.89
CA ASP A 134 10.17 9.23 11.69
C ASP A 134 10.11 10.76 11.90
N ARG A 135 11.27 11.42 11.93
CA ARG A 135 11.38 12.88 12.02
C ARG A 135 10.89 13.58 10.75
N GLU A 136 11.32 13.11 9.58
CA GLU A 136 10.84 13.64 8.30
C GLU A 136 9.33 13.45 8.18
N LEU A 137 8.84 12.28 8.61
CA LEU A 137 7.42 11.96 8.59
C LEU A 137 6.62 12.84 9.56
N SER A 138 7.12 13.13 10.77
CA SER A 138 6.42 14.00 11.73
C SER A 138 6.27 15.43 11.18
N VAL A 139 7.32 15.96 10.54
CA VAL A 139 7.28 17.28 9.87
C VAL A 139 6.30 17.27 8.70
N ALA A 140 6.35 16.24 7.85
CA ALA A 140 5.42 16.11 6.72
C ALA A 140 3.96 16.03 7.20
N VAL A 141 3.68 15.26 8.25
CA VAL A 141 2.34 15.14 8.83
C VAL A 141 1.81 16.47 9.36
N ARG A 142 2.67 17.34 9.90
CA ARG A 142 2.27 18.69 10.32
C ARG A 142 1.91 19.59 9.14
N LEU A 143 2.63 19.47 8.03
CA LEU A 143 2.47 20.30 6.83
C LEU A 143 1.43 19.77 5.83
N CYS A 144 0.89 18.56 6.04
CA CYS A 144 0.07 17.85 5.05
C CYS A 144 -1.21 18.58 4.60
N ARG A 145 -1.77 19.47 5.43
CA ARG A 145 -2.96 20.29 5.07
C ARG A 145 -2.60 21.59 4.37
N GLU A 146 -1.43 22.14 4.68
CA GLU A 146 -0.98 23.42 4.12
C GLU A 146 -0.33 23.23 2.75
N HIS A 147 0.19 22.03 2.47
CA HIS A 147 0.82 21.72 1.21
C HIS A 147 -0.22 21.36 0.12
N PRO A 148 -0.27 22.10 -1.00
CA PRO A 148 -1.23 21.86 -2.07
C PRO A 148 -0.84 20.70 -3.02
N GLY A 149 0.36 20.15 -2.85
CA GLY A 149 0.91 19.13 -3.74
C GLY A 149 0.58 17.69 -3.35
N SER A 150 1.30 16.77 -3.99
CA SER A 150 1.20 15.33 -3.71
C SER A 150 1.98 14.94 -2.44
N VAL A 151 1.73 13.74 -1.92
CA VAL A 151 2.53 13.17 -0.83
C VAL A 151 4.00 13.07 -1.23
N ALA A 152 4.31 12.66 -2.46
CA ALA A 152 5.69 12.56 -2.94
C ALA A 152 6.39 13.93 -2.94
N ASP A 153 5.69 14.98 -3.37
CA ASP A 153 6.25 16.33 -3.40
C ASP A 153 6.47 16.90 -2.00
N LEU A 154 5.53 16.64 -1.08
CA LEU A 154 5.68 17.00 0.33
C LEU A 154 6.92 16.35 0.95
N ILE A 155 7.11 15.05 0.72
CA ILE A 155 8.28 14.32 1.24
C ILE A 155 9.58 14.86 0.63
N ARG A 156 9.60 15.13 -0.69
CA ARG A 156 10.75 15.77 -1.35
C ARG A 156 11.06 17.14 -0.76
N LEU A 157 10.04 17.93 -0.45
CA LEU A 157 10.19 19.24 0.18
C LEU A 157 10.79 19.12 1.58
N VAL A 158 10.31 18.17 2.40
CA VAL A 158 10.86 17.94 3.74
C VAL A 158 12.31 17.46 3.68
N LEU A 159 12.63 16.54 2.75
CA LEU A 159 14.02 16.10 2.54
C LEU A 159 14.94 17.24 2.10
N ALA A 160 14.46 18.11 1.20
CA ALA A 160 15.21 19.29 0.78
C ALA A 160 15.38 20.30 1.93
N ALA A 161 14.35 20.47 2.77
CA ALA A 161 14.40 21.34 3.94
C ALA A 161 15.36 20.81 5.00
N GLU A 162 15.38 19.49 5.23
CA GLU A 162 16.32 18.84 6.15
C GLU A 162 17.76 19.02 5.67
N LYS A 163 18.01 18.77 4.38
CA LYS A 163 19.33 19.02 3.79
C LYS A 163 19.74 20.48 3.94
N HIS A 164 18.85 21.42 3.61
CA HIS A 164 19.13 22.84 3.73
C HIS A 164 19.42 23.26 5.19
N ALA A 165 18.66 22.74 6.16
CA ALA A 165 18.89 22.98 7.57
C ALA A 165 20.25 22.43 8.01
N HIS A 166 20.67 21.27 7.50
CA HIS A 166 21.97 20.69 7.78
C HIS A 166 23.12 21.52 7.20
N ASP A 167 22.99 21.97 5.94
CA ASP A 167 23.99 22.80 5.27
C ASP A 167 24.20 24.16 5.98
N HIS A 168 23.18 24.66 6.69
CA HIS A 168 23.22 25.94 7.42
C HIS A 168 23.33 25.77 8.94
N ALA A 169 23.47 24.53 9.42
CA ALA A 169 23.72 24.25 10.83
C ALA A 169 25.21 24.41 11.12
N PHE A 170 25.65 25.65 11.33
CA PHE A 170 27.03 25.99 11.68
C PHE A 170 27.40 25.49 13.10
N GLY A 171 27.61 24.17 13.25
CA GLY A 171 28.04 23.53 14.50
C GLY A 171 26.91 23.21 15.50
N HIS A 172 25.64 23.38 15.12
CA HIS A 172 24.49 23.01 15.94
C HIS A 172 23.81 21.74 15.45
N THR A 173 23.16 20.99 16.34
CA THR A 173 22.35 19.84 15.96
C THR A 173 21.02 20.30 15.37
N VAL A 174 20.70 19.86 14.15
CA VAL A 174 19.44 20.18 13.48
C VAL A 174 18.26 19.54 14.23
N THR A 175 17.34 20.36 14.70
CA THR A 175 16.12 19.90 15.39
C THR A 175 14.94 19.76 14.42
N GLU A 176 13.89 19.04 14.81
CA GLU A 176 12.64 18.96 14.03
C GLU A 176 12.04 20.35 13.76
N ALA A 177 12.16 21.27 14.72
CA ALA A 177 11.63 22.63 14.61
C ALA A 177 12.34 23.45 13.52
N ASP A 178 13.63 23.21 13.31
CA ASP A 178 14.41 23.90 12.26
C ASP A 178 13.97 23.43 10.87
N VAL A 179 13.83 22.11 10.69
CA VAL A 179 13.34 21.51 9.44
C VAL A 179 11.91 21.99 9.15
N PHE A 180 11.03 21.98 10.15
CA PHE A 180 9.66 22.47 10.03
C PHE A 180 9.62 23.94 9.60
N ARG A 181 10.46 24.80 10.19
CA ARG A 181 10.49 26.24 9.85
C ARG A 181 10.89 26.47 8.39
N VAL A 182 11.91 25.76 7.91
CA VAL A 182 12.35 25.85 6.51
C VAL A 182 11.28 25.32 5.57
N ALA A 183 10.71 24.15 5.87
CA ALA A 183 9.68 23.52 5.07
C ALA A 183 8.38 24.35 5.02
N GLN A 184 7.97 24.93 6.14
CA GLN A 184 6.81 25.81 6.22
C GLN A 184 7.03 27.08 5.39
N ARG A 185 8.21 27.70 5.48
CA ARG A 185 8.56 28.87 4.67
C ARG A 185 8.46 28.55 3.18
N ALA A 186 9.08 27.45 2.73
CA ALA A 186 9.00 27.00 1.35
C ALA A 186 7.53 26.77 0.92
N THR A 187 6.72 26.11 1.77
CA THR A 187 5.30 25.86 1.48
C THR A 187 4.52 27.16 1.33
N THR A 188 4.75 28.15 2.20
CA THR A 188 4.11 29.47 2.10
C THR A 188 4.54 30.26 0.87
N GLU A 189 5.81 30.15 0.46
CA GLU A 189 6.32 30.78 -0.76
C GLU A 189 5.68 30.14 -2.00
N TRP A 190 5.57 28.81 -2.02
CA TRP A 190 4.86 28.08 -3.07
C TRP A 190 3.38 28.48 -3.17
N ALA A 191 2.69 28.61 -2.03
CA ALA A 191 1.30 29.06 -2.00
C ALA A 191 1.12 30.49 -2.55
N ARG A 192 2.14 31.36 -2.44
CA ARG A 192 2.12 32.69 -3.05
C ARG A 192 2.35 32.65 -4.56
N ILE A 193 3.22 31.77 -5.03
CA ILE A 193 3.62 31.69 -6.46
C ILE A 193 2.56 30.95 -7.28
N SER A 194 1.87 29.97 -6.69
CA SER A 194 0.82 29.19 -7.34
C SER A 194 -0.54 29.46 -6.70
N PRO A 195 -1.21 30.58 -7.03
CA PRO A 195 -2.58 30.86 -6.59
C PRO A 195 -3.59 30.02 -7.39
N THR A 196 -3.40 28.70 -7.43
CA THR A 196 -4.46 27.79 -7.86
C THR A 196 -5.40 27.59 -6.68
N THR A 197 -6.55 28.27 -6.79
CA THR A 197 -7.79 28.13 -6.03
C THR A 197 -7.77 26.98 -5.03
N MET A 198 -7.73 27.34 -3.75
CA MET A 198 -8.24 26.48 -2.68
C MET A 198 -9.68 26.11 -3.06
N LEU A 199 -9.88 24.91 -3.62
CA LEU A 199 -11.17 24.24 -3.56
C LEU A 199 -11.36 23.89 -2.08
N ALA A 200 -11.88 24.86 -1.34
CA ALA A 200 -12.62 24.60 -0.13
C ALA A 200 -13.85 23.80 -0.55
N ALA A 201 -13.77 22.48 -0.36
CA ALA A 201 -14.90 21.55 -0.35
C ALA A 201 -14.70 20.62 0.85
#